data_AF-A0A7H8GHU1-F1
#
_entry.id   AF-A0A7H8GHU1-F1
#
_cell.length_a   1.000
_cell.length_b   1.000
_cell.length_c   1.000
_cell.angle_alpha   90.00
_cell.angle_beta   90.00
_cell.angle_gamma   90.00
#
_symmetry.space_group_name_H-M   'P 1'
#
loop_
_entity.id
_entity.type
_entity.pdbx_description
1 polymer ?
#
loop_
_entity_poly.entity_id
_entity_poly.type
_entity_poly.pdbx_seq_one_letter_code
_entity_poly.pdbx_strand_id
1 'polypeptide(L)'
;MKLNVSGKKIFGNGISFDGEHPALQAVLINERVMVIFDWMAFERDIPARNLFCYDRSGNLLWRAPDIRMGAIDAYTDVTSEEPLWVGNFAGCSCRIDEASGQVLETRFTK
;
A
#
# COMPACT_ATOMS: atom_id res chain seq x y z
N MET A 1 1.59 12.06 -4.77
CA MET A 1 1.69 12.16 -6.25
C MET A 1 1.69 10.76 -6.85
N LYS A 2 0.80 10.44 -7.80
CA LYS A 2 0.76 9.10 -8.42
C LYS A 2 1.99 8.80 -9.27
N LEU A 3 2.51 7.58 -9.14
CA LEU A 3 3.54 6.98 -10.00
C LEU A 3 2.89 5.99 -10.98
N ASN A 4 3.63 5.63 -12.03
CA ASN A 4 3.20 4.60 -12.96
C ASN A 4 3.62 3.22 -12.45
N VAL A 5 2.79 2.21 -12.76
CA VAL A 5 3.06 0.80 -12.46
C VAL A 5 2.86 -0.05 -13.71
N SER A 6 3.72 -1.05 -13.91
CA SER A 6 3.59 -2.04 -14.98
C SER A 6 4.13 -3.38 -14.52
N GLY A 7 3.24 -4.33 -14.23
CA GLY A 7 3.62 -5.55 -13.53
C GLY A 7 4.28 -5.20 -12.20
N LYS A 8 5.53 -5.62 -12.00
CA LYS A 8 6.30 -5.31 -10.80
C LYS A 8 6.99 -3.94 -10.84
N LYS A 9 7.10 -3.32 -12.01
CA LYS A 9 7.90 -2.09 -12.18
C LYS A 9 7.12 -0.88 -11.68
N ILE A 10 7.75 -0.08 -10.82
CA ILE A 10 7.26 1.22 -10.34
C ILE A 10 8.17 2.31 -10.90
N PHE A 11 7.61 3.36 -11.52
CA PHE A 11 8.39 4.42 -12.14
C PHE A 11 7.67 5.77 -12.26
N GLY A 12 8.45 6.85 -12.27
CA GLY A 12 7.97 8.23 -12.40
C GLY A 12 8.69 9.18 -11.46
N ASN A 13 8.71 10.48 -11.77
CA ASN A 13 9.39 11.51 -10.96
C ASN A 13 10.86 11.17 -10.59
N GLY A 14 11.61 10.64 -11.56
CA GLY A 14 13.01 10.22 -11.36
C GLY A 14 13.19 8.93 -10.54
N ILE A 15 12.11 8.26 -10.14
CA ILE A 15 12.11 6.97 -9.45
C ILE A 15 11.94 5.87 -10.49
N SER A 16 12.70 4.77 -10.36
CA SER A 16 12.44 3.54 -11.09
C SER A 16 13.05 2.34 -10.35
N PHE A 17 12.21 1.37 -9.99
CA PHE A 17 12.65 0.11 -9.40
C PHE A 17 11.58 -0.99 -9.62
N ASP A 18 11.96 -2.24 -9.39
CA ASP A 18 11.03 -3.38 -9.38
C ASP A 18 10.59 -3.68 -7.94
N GLY A 19 9.29 -3.75 -7.72
CA GLY A 19 8.70 -4.18 -6.46
C GLY A 19 8.68 -5.71 -6.31
N GLU A 20 8.32 -6.18 -5.11
CA GLU A 20 8.31 -7.61 -4.79
C GLU A 20 7.23 -8.37 -5.57
N HIS A 21 6.07 -7.73 -5.78
CA HIS A 21 4.89 -8.29 -6.42
C HIS A 21 4.35 -7.35 -7.53
N PRO A 22 3.42 -7.80 -8.38
CA PRO A 22 2.72 -6.90 -9.29
C PRO A 22 2.04 -5.77 -8.52
N ALA A 23 2.28 -4.51 -8.91
CA ALA A 23 1.73 -3.33 -8.25
C ALA A 23 0.42 -2.90 -8.90
N LEU A 24 -0.60 -2.65 -8.08
CA LEU A 24 -1.88 -2.07 -8.51
C LEU A 24 -1.84 -0.54 -8.48
N GLN A 25 -1.17 0.02 -7.47
CA GLN A 25 -1.04 1.47 -7.31
C GLN A 25 0.29 1.81 -6.64
N ALA A 26 0.88 2.93 -7.05
CA ALA A 26 2.01 3.53 -6.36
C ALA A 26 1.85 5.05 -6.25
N VAL A 27 2.20 5.62 -5.10
CA VAL A 27 2.20 7.06 -4.86
C VAL A 27 3.48 7.49 -4.13
N LEU A 28 4.00 8.66 -4.48
CA LEU A 28 5.09 9.32 -3.76
C LEU A 28 4.51 10.32 -2.75
N ILE A 29 4.84 10.15 -1.47
CA ILE A 29 4.43 10.99 -0.34
C ILE A 29 5.67 11.22 0.53
N ASN A 30 6.06 12.48 0.79
CA ASN A 30 7.19 12.81 1.69
C ASN A 30 8.47 11.99 1.42
N GLU A 31 8.91 11.91 0.16
CA GLU A 31 10.07 11.11 -0.31
C GLU A 31 9.94 9.58 -0.13
N ARG A 32 8.75 9.08 0.23
CA ARG A 32 8.44 7.66 0.38
C ARG A 32 7.49 7.19 -0.71
N VAL A 33 7.76 5.99 -1.23
CA VAL A 33 6.96 5.38 -2.28
C VAL A 33 6.04 4.36 -1.63
N MET A 34 4.77 4.71 -1.48
CA MET A 34 3.73 3.79 -1.03
C MET A 34 3.25 2.96 -2.21
N VAL A 35 3.25 1.65 -2.06
CA VAL A 35 2.86 0.71 -3.12
C VAL A 35 1.81 -0.25 -2.57
N ILE A 36 0.69 -0.34 -3.28
CA ILE A 36 -0.32 -1.38 -3.06
C ILE A 36 -0.08 -2.46 -4.11
N PHE A 37 0.31 -3.64 -3.64
CA PHE A 37 0.50 -4.80 -4.49
C PHE A 37 -0.81 -5.56 -4.74
N ASP A 38 -0.85 -6.30 -5.84
CA ASP A 38 -1.95 -7.21 -6.15
C ASP A 38 -2.02 -8.30 -5.07
N TRP A 39 -3.11 -8.26 -4.31
CA TRP A 39 -3.37 -9.20 -3.22
C TRP A 39 -3.44 -10.65 -3.72
N MET A 40 -3.77 -10.89 -5.00
CA MET A 40 -3.77 -12.23 -5.60
C MET A 40 -2.38 -12.85 -5.74
N ALA A 41 -1.33 -12.05 -5.62
CA ALA A 41 0.06 -12.53 -5.63
C ALA A 41 0.53 -13.07 -4.27
N PHE A 42 -0.28 -12.96 -3.22
CA PHE A 42 0.01 -13.44 -1.87
C PHE A 42 -0.67 -14.80 -1.62
N GLU A 43 -0.28 -15.46 -0.52
CA GLU A 43 -0.88 -16.71 -0.09
C GLU A 43 -2.39 -16.53 0.16
N ARG A 44 -3.17 -17.53 -0.24
CA ARG A 44 -4.62 -17.51 -0.11
C ARG A 44 -5.02 -17.83 1.34
N ASP A 45 -6.21 -17.36 1.72
CA ASP A 45 -6.81 -17.61 3.05
C ASP A 45 -6.01 -17.03 4.25
N ILE A 46 -5.10 -16.09 3.99
CA ILE A 46 -4.46 -15.24 4.99
C ILE A 46 -4.47 -13.77 4.55
N PRO A 47 -4.47 -12.80 5.50
CA PRO A 47 -4.37 -11.38 5.17
C PRO A 47 -3.15 -11.07 4.29
N ALA A 48 -3.40 -10.40 3.17
CA ALA A 48 -2.38 -10.14 2.15
C ALA A 48 -1.31 -9.15 2.64
N ARG A 49 -1.68 -8.21 3.53
CA ARG A 49 -0.76 -7.17 4.05
C ARG A 49 -0.01 -6.49 2.90
N ASN A 50 -0.74 -6.10 1.86
CA ASN A 50 -0.22 -5.75 0.54
C ASN A 50 0.18 -4.28 0.37
N LEU A 51 0.19 -3.49 1.45
CA LEU A 51 0.66 -2.10 1.45
C LEU A 51 2.11 -2.04 1.95
N PHE A 52 3.00 -1.60 1.07
CA PHE A 52 4.44 -1.53 1.30
C PHE A 52 4.90 -0.08 1.14
N CYS A 53 5.95 0.29 1.86
CA CYS A 53 6.62 1.57 1.72
C CYS A 53 8.07 1.35 1.35
N TYR A 54 8.51 1.99 0.27
CA TYR A 54 9.89 2.00 -0.19
C TYR A 54 10.49 3.40 -0.07
N ASP A 55 11.81 3.49 -0.04
CA ASP A 55 12.49 4.75 -0.38
C ASP A 55 12.54 4.97 -1.90
N ARG A 56 13.12 6.08 -2.34
CA ARG A 56 13.24 6.42 -3.77
C ARG A 56 14.17 5.50 -4.56
N SER A 57 15.02 4.75 -3.87
CA SER A 57 15.94 3.78 -4.46
C SER A 57 15.33 2.38 -4.55
N GLY A 58 14.11 2.18 -4.03
CA GLY A 58 13.43 0.89 -4.01
C GLY A 58 13.80 0.01 -2.82
N ASN A 59 14.44 0.56 -1.77
CA ASN A 59 14.67 -0.19 -0.54
C ASN A 59 13.40 -0.23 0.31
N LEU A 60 13.01 -1.41 0.77
CA LEU A 60 11.84 -1.59 1.63
C LEU A 60 12.08 -0.92 2.99
N LEU A 61 11.17 -0.04 3.39
CA LEU A 61 11.19 0.62 4.69
C LEU A 61 10.25 -0.08 5.69
N TRP A 62 9.03 -0.39 5.27
CA TRP A 62 8.06 -1.10 6.10
C TRP A 62 6.94 -1.73 5.25
N ARG A 63 6.20 -2.64 5.88
CA ARG A 63 4.97 -3.27 5.37
C ARG A 63 3.85 -3.09 6.40
N ALA A 64 2.71 -2.57 5.97
CA ALA A 64 1.60 -2.33 6.88
C ALA A 64 0.99 -3.65 7.38
N PRO A 65 0.56 -3.72 8.66
CA PRO A 65 -0.19 -4.86 9.16
C PRO A 65 -1.58 -4.92 8.52
N ASP A 66 -2.27 -6.04 8.70
CA ASP A 66 -3.70 -6.14 8.38
C ASP A 66 -4.56 -5.44 9.45
N ILE A 67 -5.84 -5.25 9.15
CA ILE A 67 -6.81 -4.65 10.08
C ILE A 67 -7.66 -5.71 10.79
N ARG A 68 -7.28 -6.99 10.67
CA ARG A 68 -7.92 -8.15 11.30
C ARG A 68 -9.37 -8.35 10.88
N MET A 69 -9.71 -8.01 9.63
CA MET A 69 -11.06 -8.19 9.07
C MET A 69 -11.26 -9.54 8.36
N GLY A 70 -10.33 -10.48 8.53
CA GLY A 70 -10.46 -11.87 8.12
C GLY A 70 -9.44 -12.31 7.07
N ALA A 71 -9.64 -13.52 6.54
CA ALA A 71 -8.68 -14.21 5.67
C ALA A 71 -8.46 -13.56 4.29
N ILE A 72 -9.31 -12.63 3.89
CA ILE A 72 -9.24 -11.92 2.60
C ILE A 72 -8.87 -10.43 2.77
N ASP A 73 -8.37 -10.04 3.94
CA ASP A 73 -8.03 -8.66 4.27
C ASP A 73 -6.87 -8.16 3.37
N ALA A 74 -7.16 -7.12 2.59
CA ALA A 74 -6.18 -6.43 1.76
C ALA A 74 -6.57 -4.97 1.53
N TYR A 75 -5.56 -4.13 1.37
CA TYR A 75 -5.68 -2.73 0.98
C TYR A 75 -5.97 -2.62 -0.52
N THR A 76 -6.82 -1.66 -0.90
CA THR A 76 -7.34 -1.55 -2.28
C THR A 76 -6.78 -0.35 -3.02
N ASP A 77 -6.75 0.80 -2.37
CA ASP A 77 -6.39 2.07 -3.02
C ASP A 77 -5.98 3.13 -1.98
N VAL A 78 -5.11 4.06 -2.40
CA VAL A 78 -4.82 5.27 -1.61
C VAL A 78 -5.91 6.31 -1.88
N THR A 79 -6.72 6.60 -0.87
CA THR A 79 -7.88 7.52 -0.94
C THR A 79 -7.53 8.96 -0.59
N SER A 80 -6.49 9.17 0.23
CA SER A 80 -5.92 10.48 0.56
C SER A 80 -4.42 10.32 0.81
N GLU A 81 -3.62 11.29 0.36
CA GLU A 81 -2.16 11.27 0.54
C GLU A 81 -1.72 12.04 1.80
N GLU A 82 -2.44 13.10 2.19
CA GLU A 82 -2.10 13.95 3.35
C GLU A 82 -3.35 14.32 4.17
N PRO A 83 -3.61 13.66 5.32
CA PRO A 83 -2.90 12.47 5.82
C PRO A 83 -3.15 11.24 4.96
N LEU A 84 -2.29 10.23 5.08
CA LEU A 84 -2.41 8.97 4.36
C LEU A 84 -3.64 8.16 4.81
N TRP A 85 -4.61 8.01 3.90
CA TRP A 85 -5.76 7.12 4.03
C TRP A 85 -5.78 6.09 2.91
N VAL A 86 -6.10 4.84 3.26
CA VAL A 86 -6.07 3.69 2.36
C VAL A 86 -7.36 2.89 2.51
N GLY A 87 -8.01 2.58 1.40
CA GLY A 87 -9.18 1.71 1.34
C GLY A 87 -8.82 0.24 1.62
N ASN A 88 -9.81 -0.53 2.06
CA ASN A 88 -9.67 -1.95 2.37
C ASN A 88 -10.90 -2.74 1.89
N PHE A 89 -10.71 -4.00 1.52
CA PHE A 89 -11.80 -4.88 1.05
C PHE A 89 -12.97 -5.04 2.02
N ALA A 90 -12.74 -4.88 3.32
CA ALA A 90 -13.80 -4.92 4.34
C ALA A 90 -14.69 -3.65 4.34
N GLY A 91 -14.61 -2.78 3.32
CA GLY A 91 -15.35 -1.52 3.29
C GLY A 91 -14.86 -0.56 4.37
N CYS A 92 -13.56 -0.54 4.63
CA CYS A 92 -12.94 0.32 5.62
C CYS A 92 -12.00 1.33 4.96
N SER A 93 -11.92 2.53 5.51
CA SER A 93 -10.86 3.51 5.26
C SER A 93 -9.92 3.54 6.45
N CYS A 94 -8.63 3.30 6.21
CA CYS A 94 -7.62 3.12 7.23
C CYS A 94 -6.62 4.28 7.17
N ARG A 95 -6.42 4.97 8.29
CA ARG A 95 -5.37 5.98 8.42
C ARG A 95 -4.06 5.28 8.75
N ILE A 96 -3.06 5.46 7.93
CA ILE A 96 -1.75 4.83 8.08
C ILE A 96 -0.73 5.89 8.49
N ASP A 97 0.13 5.56 9.45
CA ASP A 97 1.31 6.37 9.75
C ASP A 97 2.36 6.17 8.65
N GLU A 98 2.71 7.23 7.92
CA GLU A 98 3.65 7.17 6.79
C GLU A 98 5.07 6.76 7.21
N ALA A 99 5.46 7.06 8.44
CA ALA A 99 6.80 6.78 8.94
C ALA A 99 7.00 5.29 9.29
N SER A 100 5.99 4.68 9.94
CA SER A 100 6.07 3.33 10.51
C SER A 100 5.19 2.28 9.83
N GLY A 101 4.21 2.69 9.02
CA GLY A 101 3.23 1.80 8.42
C GLY A 101 2.13 1.31 9.37
N GLN A 102 2.09 1.80 10.60
CA GLN A 102 1.08 1.40 11.58
C GLN A 102 -0.30 1.96 11.21
N VAL A 103 -1.34 1.17 11.46
CA VAL A 103 -2.73 1.62 11.35
C VAL A 103 -3.06 2.46 12.57
N LEU A 104 -3.30 3.75 12.36
CA LEU A 104 -3.64 4.70 13.42
C LEU A 104 -5.14 4.74 13.69
N GLU A 105 -5.95 4.56 12.64
CA GLU A 105 -7.41 4.66 12.72
C GLU A 105 -8.06 3.79 11.62
N THR A 106 -9.22 3.21 11.92
CA THR A 106 -10.03 2.47 10.95
C THR A 106 -11.46 2.97 11.01
N ARG A 107 -12.02 3.37 9.86
CA ARG A 107 -13.39 3.86 9.72
C ARG A 107 -14.16 2.98 8.75
N PHE A 108 -15.30 2.46 9.16
CA PHE A 108 -16.20 1.76 8.26
C PHE A 108 -16.88 2.77 7.31
N THR A 109 -16.81 2.52 6.01
CA THR A 109 -17.44 3.34 4.98
C THR A 109 -18.72 2.63 4.53
N LYS A 110 -19.87 3.05 5.08
CA LYS A 110 -21.21 2.60 4.67
C LYS A 110 -21.82 3.57 3.67
#